data_AF-A0A2H5B007-F1
#
_entry.id   AF-A0A2H5B007-F1
#
_cell.length_a   1.000
_cell.length_b   1.000
_cell.length_c   1.000
_cell.angle_alpha   90.00
_cell.angle_beta   90.00
_cell.angle_gamma   90.00
#
_symmetry.space_group_name_H-M   'P 1'
#
loop_
_entity.id
_entity.type
_entity.pdbx_description
1 polymer ?
#
loop_
_entity_poly.entity_id
_entity_poly.type
_entity_poly.pdbx_seq_one_letter_code
_entity_poly.pdbx_strand_id
1 'polypeptide(L)'
;MPAVIPADPSIPEDVSALNPAAGSRHRVVRRPSWTRRWSPAVAEILVAVLAALGFTYWGLTVDNDPVGRTGQISGLATLQFRLAALALVILCAVVWTTMRGTERLRRLTLRLSCAAVAGLATGFLGAGQVFALRGTPWPLNAEYGDNNRLLAWAAEVVHTGKIDTFYPPAIPYALGYTAKAGLLDGQPAFALKWLFIGFVALTGPAAYLAWRLCLRPLPALAVGLLPALQQTLPHKPYSPFVLVVLVPLVAKLLLWLRASPAFSGWGAALRGAGLGLMFGGLFLIYSGWHLWSAPGVIVSVLLLFPYRRGPLRGLALLGGALGGFLLVAGVYLKVLLGATATKDLWCSGLTMTDPGYLGSTPLTNRSWDEPGEWPGLGDFSGLPIYTVVVLVGLGVAVALGLRKAVVLAPLACFASAWFIRYWIAGHMEANQEVQLFPRTILQIQVTLTALTVLACVLAAERVAKAVAAWRRSSPEVAEALGAPQRFTAAGVLLAMVLAGGTIGSFFTNQYLPTPPADQLAGSLAWNSHQIRKPDGQCPKYANGGLCRDFPKTIDVNQNDFNQTTLVCEYPWHKQNALLALMKG
;
A
#
# COMPACT_ATOMS: atom_id res chain seq x y z
N MET A 1 -26.98 -40.21 56.21
CA MET A 1 -28.23 -40.98 56.46
C MET A 1 -29.12 -40.10 57.31
N PRO A 2 -30.28 -39.71 56.78
CA PRO A 2 -31.50 -40.38 57.21
C PRO A 2 -32.56 -40.62 56.11
N ALA A 3 -33.45 -41.55 56.43
CA ALA A 3 -34.85 -41.70 56.05
C ALA A 3 -35.23 -42.08 54.59
N VAL A 4 -35.37 -43.39 54.42
CA VAL A 4 -36.23 -44.07 53.44
C VAL A 4 -37.69 -43.95 53.89
N ILE A 5 -38.60 -43.60 52.97
CA ILE A 5 -40.06 -43.77 53.09
C ILE A 5 -40.57 -44.38 51.76
N PRO A 6 -41.55 -45.30 51.79
CA PRO A 6 -41.74 -46.35 50.80
C PRO A 6 -42.71 -46.02 49.66
N ALA A 7 -42.67 -46.86 48.63
CA ALA A 7 -43.59 -46.91 47.51
C ALA A 7 -44.98 -47.45 47.90
N ASP A 8 -46.02 -46.94 47.25
CA ASP A 8 -47.34 -47.55 47.19
C ASP A 8 -47.84 -47.54 45.72
N PRO A 9 -48.30 -48.67 45.14
CA PRO A 9 -48.76 -48.79 43.76
C PRO A 9 -50.29 -48.85 43.65
N SER A 10 -50.89 -48.11 42.70
CA SER A 10 -52.23 -48.39 42.13
C SER A 10 -52.59 -47.51 40.92
N ILE A 11 -52.32 -48.03 39.71
CA ILE A 11 -53.17 -48.21 38.48
C ILE A 11 -54.48 -47.37 38.38
N PRO A 12 -54.95 -46.84 37.20
CA PRO A 12 -54.88 -47.46 35.85
C PRO A 12 -54.54 -46.59 34.62
N GLU A 13 -54.26 -47.38 33.58
CA GLU A 13 -54.31 -47.19 32.12
C GLU A 13 -55.34 -46.20 31.53
N ASP A 14 -54.87 -45.58 30.45
CA ASP A 14 -55.59 -45.21 29.21
C ASP A 14 -56.61 -44.06 29.23
N VAL A 15 -56.16 -42.88 28.82
CA VAL A 15 -56.98 -41.92 28.08
C VAL A 15 -56.23 -41.47 26.84
N SER A 16 -56.31 -42.32 25.84
CA SER A 16 -56.22 -42.00 24.43
C SER A 16 -57.32 -40.99 24.04
N ALA A 17 -56.99 -39.70 24.02
CA ALA A 17 -57.50 -38.71 23.06
C ALA A 17 -57.04 -37.30 23.45
N LEU A 18 -56.06 -36.77 22.72
CA LEU A 18 -56.00 -35.35 22.34
C LEU A 18 -54.88 -35.19 21.29
N ASN A 19 -55.27 -35.45 20.05
CA ASN A 19 -54.54 -34.99 18.87
C ASN A 19 -54.91 -33.51 18.64
N PRO A 20 -53.96 -32.57 18.79
CA PRO A 20 -53.84 -31.48 17.86
C PRO A 20 -52.61 -31.78 17.01
N ALA A 21 -52.84 -31.99 15.72
CA ALA A 21 -51.81 -32.08 14.70
C ALA A 21 -50.85 -30.87 14.82
N ALA A 22 -49.75 -31.08 15.54
CA ALA A 22 -48.63 -30.18 15.57
C ALA A 22 -47.97 -30.29 14.21
N GLY A 23 -48.38 -29.40 13.29
CA GLY A 23 -47.69 -29.16 12.03
C GLY A 23 -46.23 -28.88 12.32
N SER A 24 -45.40 -29.92 12.17
CA SER A 24 -43.95 -29.83 12.16
C SER A 24 -43.56 -28.99 10.95
N ARG A 25 -43.55 -27.66 11.15
CA ARG A 25 -42.87 -26.75 10.24
C ARG A 25 -41.40 -27.14 10.31
N HIS A 26 -40.99 -28.06 9.43
CA HIS A 26 -39.61 -28.26 9.04
C HIS A 26 -39.09 -26.88 8.63
N ARG A 27 -38.43 -26.20 9.56
CA ARG A 27 -37.69 -24.98 9.30
C ARG A 27 -36.52 -25.43 8.46
N VAL A 28 -36.72 -25.53 7.15
CA VAL A 28 -35.66 -25.82 6.19
C VAL A 28 -34.63 -24.72 6.39
N VAL A 29 -33.57 -25.03 7.13
CA VAL A 29 -32.39 -24.19 7.24
C VAL A 29 -31.74 -24.24 5.87
N ARG A 30 -32.24 -23.41 4.95
CA ARG A 30 -31.63 -23.20 3.63
C ARG A 30 -30.22 -22.69 3.89
N ARG A 31 -29.25 -23.62 3.83
CA ARG A 31 -27.83 -23.28 3.86
C ARG A 31 -27.63 -22.26 2.74
N PRO A 32 -27.15 -21.04 3.02
CA PRO A 32 -26.93 -20.06 1.98
C PRO A 32 -25.97 -20.66 0.96
N SER A 33 -26.37 -20.66 -0.32
CA SER A 33 -25.52 -21.16 -1.40
C SER A 33 -24.16 -20.46 -1.35
N TRP A 34 -23.10 -21.21 -1.63
CA TRP A 34 -21.73 -20.70 -1.61
C TRP A 34 -21.58 -19.42 -2.46
N THR A 35 -22.30 -19.36 -3.58
CA THR A 35 -22.43 -18.19 -4.48
C THR A 35 -22.95 -16.93 -3.77
N ARG A 36 -23.90 -17.06 -2.83
CA ARG A 36 -24.49 -15.93 -2.10
C ARG A 36 -23.59 -15.39 -0.98
N ARG A 37 -22.60 -16.18 -0.55
CA ARG A 37 -21.66 -15.82 0.52
C ARG A 37 -20.51 -14.94 0.01
N TRP A 38 -20.02 -15.21 -1.20
CA TRP A 38 -18.86 -14.53 -1.77
C TRP A 38 -19.21 -13.36 -2.69
N SER A 39 -20.43 -13.30 -3.24
CA SER A 39 -20.82 -12.25 -4.18
C SER A 39 -20.53 -10.81 -3.69
N PRO A 40 -20.70 -10.44 -2.40
CA PRO A 40 -20.41 -9.08 -1.97
C PRO A 40 -18.91 -8.78 -1.89
N ALA A 41 -18.06 -9.80 -1.66
CA ALA A 41 -16.61 -9.64 -1.66
C ALA A 41 -16.05 -9.54 -3.07
N VAL A 42 -16.55 -10.37 -3.98
CA VAL A 42 -16.20 -10.29 -5.40
C VAL A 42 -16.62 -8.95 -5.98
N ALA A 43 -17.84 -8.49 -5.70
CA ALA A 43 -18.30 -7.17 -6.16
C ALA A 43 -17.44 -6.02 -5.59
N GLU A 44 -17.04 -6.09 -4.33
CA GLU A 44 -16.14 -5.09 -3.72
C GLU A 44 -14.77 -5.07 -4.41
N ILE A 45 -14.18 -6.24 -4.71
CA ILE A 45 -12.91 -6.34 -5.45
C ILE A 45 -13.06 -5.77 -6.85
N LEU A 46 -14.08 -6.20 -7.58
CA LEU A 46 -14.34 -5.76 -8.95
C LEU A 46 -14.55 -4.25 -9.01
N VAL A 47 -15.36 -3.67 -8.13
CA VAL A 47 -15.58 -2.22 -8.10
C VAL A 47 -14.29 -1.46 -7.80
N ALA A 48 -13.47 -1.93 -6.85
CA ALA A 48 -12.19 -1.27 -6.55
C ALA A 48 -11.24 -1.27 -7.75
N VAL A 49 -11.10 -2.44 -8.41
CA VAL A 49 -10.20 -2.61 -9.56
C VAL A 49 -10.72 -1.86 -10.80
N LEU A 50 -12.00 -1.98 -11.11
CA LEU A 50 -12.62 -1.29 -12.26
C LEU A 50 -12.60 0.23 -12.08
N ALA A 51 -12.84 0.73 -10.87
CA ALA A 51 -12.72 2.16 -10.59
C ALA A 51 -11.27 2.66 -10.80
N ALA A 52 -10.28 1.90 -10.33
CA ALA A 52 -8.87 2.25 -10.51
C ALA A 52 -8.45 2.23 -11.99
N LEU A 53 -8.54 1.06 -12.62
CA LEU A 53 -8.09 0.86 -14.00
C LEU A 53 -8.95 1.62 -15.00
N GLY A 54 -10.26 1.70 -14.77
CA GLY A 54 -11.19 2.46 -15.62
C GLY A 54 -10.88 3.96 -15.58
N PHE A 55 -10.62 4.54 -14.40
CA PHE A 55 -10.24 5.95 -14.31
C PHE A 55 -8.85 6.21 -14.91
N THR A 56 -7.89 5.31 -14.67
CA THR A 56 -6.57 5.36 -15.30
C THR A 56 -6.66 5.32 -16.82
N TYR A 57 -7.43 4.39 -17.37
CA TYR A 57 -7.70 4.28 -18.80
C TYR A 57 -8.39 5.54 -19.35
N TRP A 58 -9.33 6.12 -18.60
CA TRP A 58 -10.00 7.35 -18.99
C TRP A 58 -9.02 8.53 -19.16
N GLY A 59 -7.86 8.48 -18.50
CA GLY A 59 -6.74 9.43 -18.71
C GLY A 59 -6.24 9.52 -20.16
N LEU A 60 -6.39 8.45 -20.96
CA LEU A 60 -6.01 8.44 -22.39
C LEU A 60 -6.75 9.49 -23.22
N THR A 61 -7.94 9.86 -22.78
CA THR A 61 -8.81 10.83 -23.50
C THR A 61 -8.49 12.29 -23.16
N VAL A 62 -7.50 12.56 -22.29
CA VAL A 62 -7.05 13.93 -22.00
C VAL A 62 -6.09 14.37 -23.09
N ASP A 63 -6.53 15.28 -23.97
CA ASP A 63 -5.79 15.74 -25.16
C ASP A 63 -4.97 17.01 -24.95
N ASN A 64 -4.87 17.50 -23.71
CA ASN A 64 -4.01 18.63 -23.41
C ASN A 64 -2.52 18.29 -23.65
N ASP A 65 -1.71 19.34 -23.85
CA ASP A 65 -0.26 19.20 -23.92
C ASP A 65 0.32 18.88 -22.53
N PRO A 66 0.98 17.71 -22.32
CA PRO A 66 1.57 17.36 -21.04
C PRO A 66 2.88 18.11 -20.74
N VAL A 67 3.50 18.78 -21.73
CA VAL A 67 4.76 19.51 -21.57
C VAL A 67 4.49 20.98 -21.26
N GLY A 68 3.61 21.64 -22.02
CA GLY A 68 3.24 23.03 -21.77
C GLY A 68 2.54 23.20 -20.42
N ARG A 69 2.98 24.17 -19.60
CA ARG A 69 2.43 24.37 -18.24
C ARG A 69 0.91 24.60 -18.22
N THR A 70 0.39 25.36 -19.17
CA THR A 70 -1.07 25.57 -19.31
C THR A 70 -1.80 24.27 -19.64
N GLY A 71 -1.20 23.43 -20.50
CA GLY A 71 -1.73 22.11 -20.84
C GLY A 71 -1.70 21.15 -19.65
N GLN A 72 -0.64 21.17 -18.86
CA GLN A 72 -0.53 20.43 -17.60
C GLN A 72 -1.66 20.77 -16.62
N ILE A 73 -1.86 22.06 -16.34
CA ILE A 73 -2.92 22.53 -15.44
C ILE A 73 -4.29 22.15 -15.99
N SER A 74 -4.52 22.33 -17.29
CA SER A 74 -5.79 21.98 -17.95
C SER A 74 -6.08 20.48 -17.93
N GLY A 75 -5.05 19.65 -18.12
CA GLY A 75 -5.16 18.19 -18.04
C GLY A 75 -5.48 17.71 -16.63
N LEU A 76 -4.79 18.25 -15.62
CA LEU A 76 -5.08 17.98 -14.21
C LEU A 76 -6.49 18.42 -13.81
N ALA A 77 -6.92 19.61 -14.23
CA ALA A 77 -8.27 20.11 -14.00
C ALA A 77 -9.33 19.21 -14.66
N THR A 78 -9.06 18.69 -15.87
CA THR A 78 -9.93 17.74 -16.55
C THR A 78 -10.06 16.43 -15.77
N LEU A 79 -8.94 15.89 -15.26
CA LEU A 79 -8.98 14.70 -14.39
C LEU A 79 -9.73 14.97 -13.09
N GLN A 80 -9.51 16.13 -12.45
CA GLN A 80 -10.22 16.52 -11.23
C GLN A 80 -11.72 16.64 -11.45
N PHE A 81 -12.13 17.27 -12.54
CA PHE A 81 -13.54 17.39 -12.91
C PHE A 81 -14.20 16.02 -13.07
N ARG A 82 -13.54 15.08 -13.76
CA ARG A 82 -14.03 13.70 -13.93
C ARG A 82 -14.13 12.96 -12.60
N LEU A 83 -13.14 13.12 -11.73
CA LEU A 83 -13.17 12.55 -10.38
C LEU A 83 -14.35 13.12 -9.57
N ALA A 84 -14.52 14.44 -9.58
CA ALA A 84 -15.61 15.13 -8.87
C ALA A 84 -17.00 14.69 -9.38
N ALA A 85 -17.17 14.50 -10.68
CA ALA A 85 -18.41 13.98 -11.26
C ALA A 85 -18.74 12.56 -10.75
N LEU A 86 -17.75 11.65 -10.75
CA LEU A 86 -17.94 10.31 -10.20
C LEU A 86 -18.16 10.32 -8.68
N ALA A 87 -17.48 11.21 -7.96
CA ALA A 87 -17.67 11.40 -6.53
C ALA A 87 -19.11 11.82 -6.21
N LEU A 88 -19.67 12.75 -6.98
CA LEU A 88 -21.05 13.20 -6.84
C LEU A 88 -22.03 12.05 -7.01
N VAL A 89 -21.85 11.20 -8.04
CA VAL A 89 -22.68 10.01 -8.26
C VAL A 89 -22.61 9.05 -7.06
N ILE A 90 -21.41 8.79 -6.54
CA ILE A 90 -21.21 7.94 -5.36
C ILE A 90 -21.92 8.53 -4.13
N LEU A 91 -21.75 9.83 -3.88
CA LEU A 91 -22.35 10.51 -2.74
C LEU A 91 -23.88 10.54 -2.84
N CYS A 92 -24.44 10.84 -4.02
CA CYS A 92 -25.87 10.77 -4.28
C CYS A 92 -26.43 9.36 -3.99
N ALA A 93 -25.75 8.30 -4.42
CA ALA A 93 -26.15 6.94 -4.14
C ALA A 93 -26.14 6.61 -2.64
N VAL A 94 -25.11 7.05 -1.90
CA VAL A 94 -25.00 6.84 -0.45
C VAL A 94 -26.07 7.63 0.31
N VAL A 95 -26.29 8.89 -0.05
CA VAL A 95 -27.33 9.74 0.56
C VAL A 95 -28.72 9.16 0.29
N TRP A 96 -29.01 8.79 -0.96
CA TRP A 96 -30.29 8.19 -1.34
C TRP A 96 -30.54 6.87 -0.60
N THR A 97 -29.57 5.96 -0.54
CA THR A 97 -29.72 4.70 0.20
C THR A 97 -29.78 4.88 1.71
N THR A 98 -29.21 5.96 2.23
CA THR A 98 -29.33 6.34 3.65
C THR A 98 -30.75 6.83 3.97
N MET A 99 -31.37 7.59 3.06
CA MET A 99 -32.70 8.16 3.27
C MET A 99 -33.83 7.17 2.98
N ARG A 100 -33.69 6.34 1.95
CA ARG A 100 -34.78 5.51 1.41
C ARG A 100 -34.44 4.04 1.27
N GLY A 101 -33.18 3.66 1.47
CA GLY A 101 -32.71 2.29 1.23
C GLY A 101 -33.00 1.35 2.40
N THR A 102 -33.16 0.07 2.09
CA THR A 102 -33.16 -0.99 3.10
C THR A 102 -31.78 -1.14 3.75
N GLU A 103 -31.70 -1.69 4.96
CA GLU A 103 -30.42 -1.89 5.66
C GLU A 103 -29.41 -2.72 4.85
N ARG A 104 -29.91 -3.71 4.11
CA ARG A 104 -29.08 -4.53 3.22
C ARG A 104 -28.50 -3.72 2.08
N LEU A 105 -29.32 -2.89 1.44
CA LEU A 105 -28.90 -2.02 0.35
C LEU A 105 -27.89 -0.98 0.86
N ARG A 106 -28.17 -0.34 2.00
CA ARG A 106 -27.27 0.63 2.65
C ARG A 106 -25.88 0.04 2.92
N ARG A 107 -25.80 -1.17 3.47
CA ARG A 107 -24.51 -1.86 3.71
C ARG A 107 -23.77 -2.21 2.43
N LEU A 108 -24.50 -2.64 1.40
CA LEU A 108 -23.91 -2.96 0.10
C LEU A 108 -23.38 -1.70 -0.57
N THR A 109 -24.19 -0.65 -0.66
CA THR A 109 -23.80 0.64 -1.25
C THR A 109 -22.59 1.20 -0.53
N LEU A 110 -22.58 1.26 0.80
CA LEU A 110 -21.39 1.74 1.54
C LEU A 110 -20.13 0.93 1.21
N ARG A 111 -20.25 -0.39 1.12
CA ARG A 111 -19.13 -1.28 0.78
C ARG A 111 -18.57 -0.98 -0.60
N LEU A 112 -19.45 -0.89 -1.60
CA LEU A 112 -19.06 -0.62 -2.99
C LEU A 112 -18.57 0.82 -3.16
N SER A 113 -19.14 1.80 -2.47
CA SER A 113 -18.66 3.18 -2.46
C SER A 113 -17.27 3.30 -1.86
N CYS A 114 -16.98 2.64 -0.74
CA CYS A 114 -15.62 2.59 -0.20
C CYS A 114 -14.62 1.99 -1.21
N ALA A 115 -14.99 0.88 -1.84
CA ALA A 115 -14.17 0.25 -2.88
C ALA A 115 -13.93 1.18 -4.07
N ALA A 116 -14.98 1.86 -4.56
CA ALA A 116 -14.89 2.81 -5.65
C ALA A 116 -13.99 3.99 -5.29
N VAL A 117 -14.14 4.59 -4.11
CA VAL A 117 -13.28 5.70 -3.66
C VAL A 117 -11.82 5.29 -3.54
N ALA A 118 -11.55 4.09 -2.99
CA ALA A 118 -10.18 3.55 -2.94
C ALA A 118 -9.58 3.41 -4.34
N GLY A 119 -10.36 2.91 -5.30
CA GLY A 119 -9.94 2.77 -6.69
C GLY A 119 -9.76 4.11 -7.40
N LEU A 120 -10.72 5.02 -7.32
CA LEU A 120 -10.68 6.32 -7.99
C LEU A 120 -9.50 7.18 -7.52
N ALA A 121 -9.17 7.15 -6.23
CA ALA A 121 -8.11 7.98 -5.66
C ALA A 121 -6.72 7.64 -6.24
N THR A 122 -6.36 6.36 -6.33
CA THR A 122 -5.09 5.95 -6.97
C THR A 122 -5.21 5.77 -8.47
N GLY A 123 -6.42 5.50 -8.99
CA GLY A 123 -6.73 5.56 -10.41
C GLY A 123 -6.48 6.94 -11.00
N PHE A 124 -6.70 8.01 -10.23
CA PHE A 124 -6.32 9.38 -10.60
C PHE A 124 -4.81 9.51 -10.82
N LEU A 125 -3.99 8.98 -9.91
CA LEU A 125 -2.53 8.98 -10.07
C LEU A 125 -2.10 8.21 -11.32
N GLY A 126 -2.73 7.05 -11.58
CA GLY A 126 -2.50 6.29 -12.82
C GLY A 126 -2.90 7.08 -14.07
N ALA A 127 -4.06 7.75 -14.06
CA ALA A 127 -4.50 8.63 -15.16
C ALA A 127 -3.53 9.79 -15.37
N GLY A 128 -3.00 10.33 -14.28
CA GLY A 128 -1.97 11.35 -14.27
C GLY A 128 -0.67 10.90 -14.94
N GLN A 129 -0.22 9.68 -14.69
CA GLN A 129 0.94 9.10 -15.38
C GLN A 129 0.68 8.84 -16.86
N VAL A 130 -0.51 8.33 -17.20
CA VAL A 130 -0.93 8.15 -18.60
C VAL A 130 -0.88 9.47 -19.35
N PHE A 131 -1.36 10.55 -18.71
CA PHE A 131 -1.28 11.90 -19.25
C PHE A 131 0.16 12.40 -19.36
N ALA A 132 0.98 12.24 -18.31
CA ALA A 132 2.40 12.62 -18.29
C ALA A 132 3.23 11.96 -19.41
N LEU A 133 2.92 10.70 -19.73
CA LEU A 133 3.58 9.88 -20.75
C LEU A 133 2.79 9.81 -22.06
N ARG A 134 1.89 10.76 -22.32
CA ARG A 134 1.08 10.79 -23.55
C ARG A 134 1.97 10.98 -24.77
N GLY A 135 1.84 10.13 -25.78
CA GLY A 135 2.60 10.25 -27.03
C GLY A 135 4.01 9.64 -27.03
N THR A 136 4.42 9.03 -25.91
CA THR A 136 5.65 8.22 -25.83
C THR A 136 5.32 6.79 -25.36
N PRO A 137 5.93 5.74 -25.93
CA PRO A 137 5.72 4.36 -25.46
C PRO A 137 6.58 4.01 -24.23
N TRP A 138 7.52 4.88 -23.87
CA TRP A 138 8.52 4.64 -22.84
C TRP A 138 7.95 4.82 -21.41
N PRO A 139 8.43 4.03 -20.42
CA PRO A 139 8.07 4.21 -19.01
C PRO A 139 8.62 5.54 -18.47
N LEU A 140 8.18 5.97 -17.28
CA LEU A 140 8.80 7.10 -16.58
C LEU A 140 10.31 6.90 -16.47
N ASN A 141 11.07 7.91 -16.87
CA ASN A 141 12.52 7.92 -16.98
C ASN A 141 13.11 7.03 -18.09
N ALA A 142 12.29 6.50 -19.01
CA ALA A 142 12.71 5.61 -20.09
C ALA A 142 13.69 4.52 -19.61
N GLU A 143 14.91 4.48 -20.16
CA GLU A 143 15.98 3.54 -19.80
C GLU A 143 16.88 3.99 -18.65
N TYR A 144 16.64 5.15 -18.03
CA TYR A 144 17.54 5.71 -17.00
C TYR A 144 17.25 5.21 -15.60
N GLY A 145 18.26 5.26 -14.73
CA GLY A 145 18.16 4.86 -13.32
C GLY A 145 17.84 3.37 -13.17
N ASP A 146 16.97 3.03 -12.21
CA ASP A 146 16.60 1.62 -11.94
C ASP A 146 15.94 0.93 -13.12
N ASN A 147 15.28 1.66 -14.03
CA ASN A 147 14.69 1.06 -15.22
C ASN A 147 15.76 0.39 -16.08
N ASN A 148 16.96 0.97 -16.17
CA ASN A 148 18.07 0.38 -16.89
C ASN A 148 18.31 -1.07 -16.43
N ARG A 149 18.48 -1.25 -15.12
CA ARG A 149 18.74 -2.57 -14.51
C ARG A 149 17.58 -3.53 -14.68
N LEU A 150 16.35 -3.06 -14.46
CA LEU A 150 15.15 -3.88 -14.65
C LEU A 150 14.99 -4.36 -16.09
N LEU A 151 15.28 -3.49 -17.07
CA LEU A 151 15.21 -3.83 -18.49
C LEU A 151 16.36 -4.75 -18.92
N ALA A 152 17.57 -4.56 -18.37
CA ALA A 152 18.68 -5.46 -18.61
C ALA A 152 18.39 -6.88 -18.11
N TRP A 153 17.89 -7.01 -16.87
CA TRP A 153 17.48 -8.31 -16.33
C TRP A 153 16.30 -8.92 -17.10
N ALA A 154 15.33 -8.10 -17.52
CA ALA A 154 14.24 -8.59 -18.36
C ALA A 154 14.74 -9.10 -19.72
N ALA A 155 15.72 -8.43 -20.33
CA ALA A 155 16.37 -8.91 -21.55
C ALA A 155 17.12 -10.23 -21.31
N GLU A 156 17.81 -10.38 -20.18
CA GLU A 156 18.43 -11.64 -19.78
C GLU A 156 17.40 -12.78 -19.66
N VAL A 157 16.21 -12.53 -19.09
CA VAL A 157 15.10 -13.50 -19.06
C VAL A 157 14.64 -13.88 -20.47
N VAL A 158 14.52 -12.90 -21.39
CA VAL A 158 14.12 -13.16 -22.77
C VAL A 158 15.11 -14.14 -23.43
N HIS A 159 16.41 -13.91 -23.25
CA HIS A 159 17.46 -14.71 -23.87
C HIS A 159 17.70 -16.07 -23.18
N THR A 160 17.73 -16.11 -21.85
CA THR A 160 18.20 -17.27 -21.07
C THR A 160 17.11 -17.97 -20.27
N GLY A 161 15.96 -17.32 -20.06
CA GLY A 161 14.89 -17.80 -19.19
C GLY A 161 15.15 -17.63 -17.69
N LYS A 162 16.28 -17.04 -17.28
CA LYS A 162 16.67 -16.84 -15.89
C LYS A 162 17.39 -15.50 -15.69
N ILE A 163 17.56 -15.11 -14.42
CA ILE A 163 18.40 -13.98 -14.01
C ILE A 163 19.32 -14.48 -12.89
N ASP A 164 20.60 -14.09 -12.91
CA ASP A 164 21.54 -14.36 -11.81
C ASP A 164 21.74 -13.12 -10.94
N THR A 165 20.71 -12.76 -10.17
CA THR A 165 20.70 -11.53 -9.38
C THR A 165 20.02 -11.76 -8.04
N PHE A 166 20.47 -11.02 -7.03
CA PHE A 166 19.85 -10.96 -5.70
C PHE A 166 18.66 -9.98 -5.64
N TYR A 167 18.23 -9.40 -6.77
CA TYR A 167 17.08 -8.51 -6.84
C TYR A 167 15.74 -9.29 -6.82
N PRO A 168 14.65 -8.74 -6.24
CA PRO A 168 13.34 -9.38 -6.26
C PRO A 168 12.88 -9.78 -7.66
N PRO A 169 12.63 -11.08 -7.91
CA PRO A 169 12.60 -11.60 -9.27
C PRO A 169 11.28 -11.36 -10.01
N ALA A 170 10.18 -11.03 -9.30
CA ALA A 170 8.85 -10.99 -9.91
C ALA A 170 8.75 -9.96 -11.04
N ILE A 171 9.37 -8.79 -10.89
CA ILE A 171 9.29 -7.72 -11.89
C ILE A 171 10.10 -8.10 -13.15
N PRO A 172 11.40 -8.42 -13.09
CA PRO A 172 12.15 -8.85 -14.28
C PRO A 172 11.54 -10.04 -15.02
N TYR A 173 11.07 -11.07 -14.30
CA TYR A 173 10.41 -12.21 -14.94
C TYR A 173 9.09 -11.83 -15.60
N ALA A 174 8.26 -11.01 -14.96
CA ALA A 174 7.01 -10.54 -15.57
C ALA A 174 7.29 -9.78 -16.88
N LEU A 175 8.26 -8.87 -16.88
CA LEU A 175 8.64 -8.11 -18.07
C LEU A 175 9.20 -9.03 -19.17
N GLY A 176 10.16 -9.89 -18.83
CA GLY A 176 10.83 -10.76 -19.78
C GLY A 176 9.89 -11.79 -20.42
N TYR A 177 9.03 -12.44 -19.63
CA TYR A 177 8.05 -13.38 -20.17
C TYR A 177 6.92 -12.70 -20.95
N THR A 178 6.51 -11.49 -20.56
CA THR A 178 5.54 -10.70 -21.35
C THR A 178 6.12 -10.36 -22.72
N ALA A 179 7.37 -9.89 -22.77
CA ALA A 179 8.09 -9.62 -24.00
C ALA A 179 8.29 -10.89 -24.85
N LYS A 180 8.70 -12.00 -24.24
CA LYS A 180 8.88 -13.29 -24.92
C LYS A 180 7.59 -13.84 -25.54
N ALA A 181 6.43 -13.52 -24.95
CA ALA A 181 5.12 -13.89 -25.48
C ALA A 181 4.67 -12.99 -26.66
N GLY A 182 5.45 -11.99 -27.07
CA GLY A 182 5.12 -11.06 -28.15
C GLY A 182 4.07 -10.00 -27.75
N LEU A 183 3.71 -9.90 -26.46
CA LEU A 183 2.83 -8.85 -25.98
C LEU A 183 3.57 -7.52 -25.95
N LEU A 184 2.88 -6.42 -26.28
CA LEU A 184 3.45 -5.07 -26.29
C LEU A 184 4.71 -4.97 -27.18
N ASP A 185 4.59 -5.48 -28.41
CA ASP A 185 5.64 -5.52 -29.44
C ASP A 185 6.91 -6.28 -29.03
N GLY A 186 6.80 -7.16 -28.03
CA GLY A 186 7.93 -7.94 -27.52
C GLY A 186 8.98 -7.09 -26.81
N GLN A 187 8.67 -5.85 -26.42
CA GLN A 187 9.61 -4.94 -25.77
C GLN A 187 9.38 -4.88 -24.25
N PRO A 188 10.37 -5.26 -23.42
CA PRO A 188 10.27 -5.15 -21.97
C PRO A 188 9.95 -3.73 -21.47
N ALA A 189 10.44 -2.70 -22.16
CA ALA A 189 10.17 -1.30 -21.82
C ALA A 189 8.68 -0.92 -21.92
N PHE A 190 7.95 -1.47 -22.90
CA PHE A 190 6.54 -1.15 -23.08
C PHE A 190 5.69 -1.84 -22.02
N ALA A 191 6.07 -3.08 -21.68
CA ALA A 191 5.52 -3.78 -20.53
C ALA A 191 5.79 -3.01 -19.22
N LEU A 192 6.99 -2.45 -19.06
CA LEU A 192 7.37 -1.71 -17.86
C LEU A 192 6.49 -0.48 -17.65
N LYS A 193 6.21 0.29 -18.71
CA LYS A 193 5.33 1.46 -18.66
C LYS A 193 3.97 1.09 -18.05
N TRP A 194 3.31 0.11 -18.64
CA TRP A 194 1.95 -0.26 -18.24
C TRP A 194 1.92 -1.00 -16.90
N LEU A 195 2.95 -1.80 -16.60
CA LEU A 195 3.09 -2.46 -15.31
C LEU A 195 3.18 -1.43 -14.17
N PHE A 196 4.01 -0.39 -14.33
CA PHE A 196 4.17 0.65 -13.30
C PHE A 196 2.90 1.50 -13.15
N ILE A 197 2.27 1.90 -14.25
CA ILE A 197 0.95 2.55 -14.23
C ILE A 197 -0.08 1.69 -13.49
N GLY A 198 -0.10 0.39 -13.78
CA GLY A 198 -0.97 -0.58 -13.11
C GLY A 198 -0.72 -0.68 -11.61
N PHE A 199 0.54 -0.79 -11.17
CA PHE A 199 0.89 -0.79 -9.75
C PHE A 199 0.41 0.48 -9.04
N VAL A 200 0.63 1.66 -9.62
CA VAL A 200 0.15 2.92 -9.06
C VAL A 200 -1.37 2.92 -8.94
N ALA A 201 -2.07 2.61 -10.03
CA ALA A 201 -3.54 2.58 -10.05
C ALA A 201 -4.11 1.60 -9.00
N LEU A 202 -3.50 0.42 -8.84
CA LEU A 202 -3.98 -0.65 -7.96
C LEU A 202 -3.52 -0.53 -6.51
N THR A 203 -2.65 0.42 -6.16
CA THR A 203 -2.15 0.59 -4.78
C THR A 203 -3.30 0.87 -3.79
N GLY A 204 -4.24 1.76 -4.14
CA GLY A 204 -5.40 2.09 -3.31
C GLY A 204 -6.34 0.89 -3.10
N PRO A 205 -6.80 0.22 -4.18
CA PRO A 205 -7.53 -1.05 -4.08
C PRO A 205 -6.84 -2.10 -3.21
N ALA A 206 -5.55 -2.32 -3.42
CA ALA A 206 -4.79 -3.35 -2.69
C ALA A 206 -4.72 -3.02 -1.19
N ALA A 207 -4.37 -1.78 -0.83
CA ALA A 207 -4.33 -1.32 0.55
C ALA A 207 -5.71 -1.44 1.22
N TYR A 208 -6.77 -0.95 0.55
CA TYR A 208 -8.13 -1.05 1.04
C TYR A 208 -8.54 -2.50 1.30
N LEU A 209 -8.43 -3.37 0.29
CA LEU A 209 -8.86 -4.77 0.37
C LEU A 209 -8.05 -5.55 1.41
N ALA A 210 -6.76 -5.26 1.57
CA ALA A 210 -5.95 -5.87 2.61
C ALA A 210 -6.42 -5.44 4.01
N TRP A 211 -6.70 -4.15 4.24
CA TRP A 211 -7.30 -3.69 5.49
C TRP A 211 -8.72 -4.21 5.70
N ARG A 212 -9.48 -4.51 4.64
CA ARG A 212 -10.80 -5.15 4.75
C ARG A 212 -10.77 -6.56 5.34
N LEU A 213 -9.61 -7.21 5.36
CA LEU A 213 -9.41 -8.47 6.09
C LEU A 213 -9.51 -8.29 7.61
N CYS A 214 -9.34 -7.06 8.10
CA CYS A 214 -9.19 -6.72 9.52
C CYS A 214 -10.24 -5.70 10.00
N LEU A 215 -10.72 -4.82 9.12
CA LEU A 215 -11.54 -3.66 9.44
C LEU A 215 -12.84 -3.62 8.62
N ARG A 216 -13.83 -2.86 9.12
CA ARG A 216 -15.07 -2.51 8.40
C ARG A 216 -14.78 -1.57 7.22
N PRO A 217 -15.72 -1.39 6.25
CA PRO A 217 -15.46 -0.61 5.04
C PRO A 217 -14.89 0.79 5.26
N LEU A 218 -15.51 1.62 6.09
CA LEU A 218 -15.05 3.01 6.28
C LEU A 218 -13.66 3.11 6.95
N PRO A 219 -13.38 2.44 8.09
CA PRO A 219 -12.03 2.43 8.64
C PRO A 219 -10.99 1.81 7.71
N ALA A 220 -11.34 0.75 6.97
CA ALA A 220 -10.42 0.15 6.01
C ALA A 220 -10.07 1.11 4.87
N LEU A 221 -11.03 1.90 4.39
CA LEU A 221 -10.78 2.95 3.40
C LEU A 221 -9.82 3.99 3.96
N ALA A 222 -10.09 4.55 5.13
CA ALA A 222 -9.26 5.61 5.69
C ALA A 222 -7.83 5.13 6.01
N VAL A 223 -7.70 4.00 6.69
CA VAL A 223 -6.40 3.44 7.10
C VAL A 223 -5.62 2.88 5.91
N GLY A 224 -6.30 2.41 4.87
CA GLY A 224 -5.64 1.93 3.65
C GLY A 224 -5.22 3.06 2.71
N LEU A 225 -6.11 4.02 2.46
CA LEU A 225 -5.93 5.01 1.39
C LEU A 225 -4.92 6.11 1.76
N LEU A 226 -5.02 6.69 2.97
CA LEU A 226 -4.15 7.82 3.34
C LEU A 226 -2.65 7.45 3.36
N PRO A 227 -2.24 6.32 4.00
CA PRO A 227 -0.84 5.90 3.93
C PRO A 227 -0.39 5.53 2.51
N ALA A 228 -1.28 4.96 1.69
CA ALA A 228 -0.98 4.60 0.30
C ALA A 228 -0.71 5.83 -0.57
N LEU A 229 -1.54 6.87 -0.47
CA LEU A 229 -1.38 8.10 -1.24
C LEU A 229 -0.10 8.86 -0.82
N GLN A 230 0.24 8.85 0.46
CA GLN A 230 1.41 9.55 0.97
C GLN A 230 2.73 9.04 0.37
N GLN A 231 2.84 7.74 0.08
CA GLN A 231 4.10 7.11 -0.33
C GLN A 231 4.06 6.58 -1.76
N THR A 232 3.15 7.08 -2.60
CA THR A 232 3.13 6.64 -3.98
C THR A 232 4.36 7.16 -4.71
N LEU A 233 5.19 6.24 -5.20
CA LEU A 233 6.38 6.52 -6.00
C LEU A 233 6.16 6.03 -7.45
N PRO A 234 5.61 6.90 -8.32
CA PRO A 234 5.36 6.63 -9.73
C PRO A 234 6.40 5.82 -10.51
N HIS A 235 7.68 6.08 -10.25
CA HIS A 235 8.81 5.53 -10.98
C HIS A 235 9.35 4.22 -10.37
N LYS A 236 8.93 3.85 -9.15
CA LYS A 236 9.24 2.56 -8.49
C LYS A 236 8.04 2.06 -7.65
N PRO A 237 6.87 1.85 -8.27
CA PRO A 237 5.61 1.73 -7.53
C PRO A 237 5.42 0.38 -6.85
N TYR A 238 6.16 -0.65 -7.25
CA TYR A 238 6.10 -1.99 -6.67
C TYR A 238 6.54 -2.01 -5.19
N SER A 239 7.48 -1.14 -4.80
CA SER A 239 7.96 -1.05 -3.42
C SER A 239 6.86 -0.55 -2.47
N PRO A 240 6.29 0.66 -2.61
CA PRO A 240 5.19 1.11 -1.75
C PRO A 240 3.94 0.23 -1.86
N PHE A 241 3.67 -0.36 -3.03
CA PHE A 241 2.60 -1.35 -3.20
C PHE A 241 2.74 -2.52 -2.22
N VAL A 242 3.94 -3.11 -2.11
CA VAL A 242 4.17 -4.22 -1.17
C VAL A 242 3.98 -3.77 0.28
N LEU A 243 4.50 -2.60 0.64
CA LEU A 243 4.43 -2.08 2.01
C LEU A 243 2.98 -1.90 2.50
N VAL A 244 2.11 -1.30 1.69
CA VAL A 244 0.72 -1.01 2.08
C VAL A 244 -0.14 -2.27 2.22
N VAL A 245 0.28 -3.37 1.58
CA VAL A 245 -0.37 -4.69 1.71
C VAL A 245 0.25 -5.49 2.87
N LEU A 246 1.56 -5.41 3.06
CA LEU A 246 2.29 -6.16 4.10
C LEU A 246 1.75 -5.87 5.50
N VAL A 247 1.59 -4.60 5.86
CA VAL A 247 1.16 -4.16 7.21
C VAL A 247 -0.20 -4.77 7.62
N PRO A 248 -1.28 -4.66 6.82
CA PRO A 248 -2.55 -5.32 7.15
C PRO A 248 -2.49 -6.85 7.14
N LEU A 249 -1.61 -7.48 6.34
CA LEU A 249 -1.41 -8.94 6.42
C LEU A 249 -0.74 -9.36 7.72
N VAL A 250 0.22 -8.58 8.23
CA VAL A 250 0.77 -8.77 9.58
C VAL A 250 -0.35 -8.63 10.62
N ALA A 251 -1.20 -7.59 10.52
CA ALA A 251 -2.35 -7.44 11.41
C ALA A 251 -3.28 -8.66 11.36
N LYS A 252 -3.50 -9.21 10.16
CA LYS A 252 -4.32 -10.40 9.94
C LYS A 252 -3.69 -11.65 10.57
N LEU A 253 -2.39 -11.84 10.43
CA LEU A 253 -1.63 -12.91 11.07
C LEU A 253 -1.81 -12.84 12.59
N LEU A 254 -1.59 -11.67 13.20
CA LEU A 254 -1.73 -11.47 14.64
C LEU A 254 -3.17 -11.69 15.13
N LEU A 255 -4.18 -11.28 14.36
CA LEU A 255 -5.59 -11.56 14.65
C LEU A 255 -5.88 -13.06 14.64
N TRP A 256 -5.41 -13.78 13.62
CA TRP A 256 -5.60 -15.22 13.52
C TRP A 256 -4.76 -16.01 14.52
N LEU A 257 -3.59 -15.53 14.91
CA LEU A 257 -2.77 -16.14 15.96
C LEU A 257 -3.52 -16.16 17.28
N ARG A 258 -4.10 -15.02 17.68
CA ARG A 258 -4.92 -14.92 18.89
C ARG A 258 -6.20 -15.76 18.81
N ALA A 259 -6.78 -15.90 17.63
CA ALA A 259 -7.98 -16.68 17.40
C ALA A 259 -7.72 -18.17 17.12
N SER A 260 -6.46 -18.57 16.94
CA SER A 260 -6.08 -19.95 16.62
C SER A 260 -6.57 -21.01 17.60
N PRO A 261 -6.77 -20.74 18.91
CA PRO A 261 -7.46 -21.65 19.82
C PRO A 261 -8.84 -22.10 19.36
N ALA A 262 -9.55 -21.30 18.56
CA ALA A 262 -10.88 -21.63 18.07
C ALA A 262 -10.88 -22.42 16.75
N PHE A 263 -9.72 -22.65 16.13
CA PHE A 263 -9.62 -23.35 14.86
C PHE A 263 -9.34 -24.84 15.05
N SER A 264 -9.64 -25.66 14.05
CA SER A 264 -9.05 -27.00 13.94
C SER A 264 -7.56 -26.87 13.60
N GLY A 265 -6.73 -27.88 13.93
CA GLY A 265 -5.30 -27.86 13.61
C GLY A 265 -5.04 -27.68 12.11
N TRP A 266 -5.71 -28.48 11.28
CA TRP A 266 -5.70 -28.32 9.82
C TRP A 266 -6.21 -26.95 9.35
N GLY A 267 -7.29 -26.46 9.98
CA GLY A 267 -7.83 -25.13 9.66
C GLY A 267 -6.88 -23.99 10.00
N ALA A 268 -6.07 -24.14 11.06
CA ALA A 268 -5.02 -23.19 11.41
C ALA A 268 -3.87 -23.26 10.38
N ALA A 269 -3.40 -24.47 10.05
CA ALA A 269 -2.34 -24.67 9.05
C ALA A 269 -2.71 -24.10 7.68
N LEU A 270 -3.91 -24.37 7.16
CA LEU A 270 -4.35 -23.84 5.86
C LEU A 270 -4.48 -22.30 5.85
N ARG A 271 -4.96 -21.71 6.94
CA ARG A 271 -5.01 -20.24 7.09
C ARG A 271 -3.61 -19.65 7.12
N GLY A 272 -2.70 -20.32 7.82
CA GLY A 272 -1.28 -20.01 7.84
C GLY A 272 -0.70 -20.04 6.43
N ALA A 273 -0.83 -21.17 5.74
CA ALA A 273 -0.36 -21.37 4.37
C ALA A 273 -0.89 -20.30 3.42
N GLY A 274 -2.19 -19.95 3.50
CA GLY A 274 -2.76 -18.87 2.71
C GLY A 274 -2.07 -17.51 2.94
N LEU A 275 -1.79 -17.14 4.20
CA LEU A 275 -1.02 -15.92 4.49
C LEU A 275 0.44 -16.05 4.05
N GLY A 276 1.05 -17.23 4.24
CA GLY A 276 2.41 -17.55 3.81
C GLY A 276 2.61 -17.33 2.31
N LEU A 277 1.69 -17.84 1.50
CA LEU A 277 1.68 -17.64 0.04
C LEU A 277 1.62 -16.14 -0.32
N MET A 278 0.80 -15.37 0.40
CA MET A 278 0.70 -13.92 0.18
C MET A 278 2.00 -13.20 0.57
N PHE A 279 2.58 -13.51 1.73
CA PHE A 279 3.89 -12.96 2.12
C PHE A 279 4.98 -13.35 1.13
N GLY A 280 5.01 -14.61 0.67
CA GLY A 280 5.96 -15.08 -0.33
C GLY A 280 5.83 -14.33 -1.64
N GLY A 281 4.61 -14.15 -2.15
CA GLY A 281 4.35 -13.37 -3.36
C GLY A 281 4.79 -11.91 -3.24
N LEU A 282 4.48 -11.26 -2.11
CA LEU A 282 4.96 -9.91 -1.81
C LEU A 282 6.49 -9.84 -1.73
N PHE A 283 7.13 -10.84 -1.14
CA PHE A 283 8.58 -10.93 -1.01
C PHE A 283 9.29 -11.06 -2.37
N LEU A 284 8.68 -11.77 -3.33
CA LEU A 284 9.19 -11.85 -4.70
C LEU A 284 9.04 -10.53 -5.48
N ILE A 285 8.06 -9.68 -5.12
CA ILE A 285 7.90 -8.33 -5.69
C ILE A 285 8.89 -7.35 -5.05
N TYR A 286 8.99 -7.36 -3.72
CA TYR A 286 9.94 -6.53 -2.98
C TYR A 286 10.19 -7.10 -1.56
N SER A 287 11.44 -7.51 -1.29
CA SER A 287 11.82 -8.17 -0.04
C SER A 287 12.11 -7.21 1.13
N GLY A 288 12.54 -5.97 0.85
CA GLY A 288 13.08 -5.05 1.88
C GLY A 288 12.15 -4.81 3.07
N TRP A 289 10.85 -4.58 2.83
CA TRP A 289 9.87 -4.33 3.91
C TRP A 289 9.72 -5.49 4.89
N HIS A 290 10.00 -6.72 4.46
CA HIS A 290 9.95 -7.90 5.33
C HIS A 290 11.12 -7.88 6.33
N LEU A 291 12.32 -7.55 5.85
CA LEU A 291 13.52 -7.46 6.67
C LEU A 291 13.34 -6.41 7.78
N TRP A 292 12.92 -5.20 7.41
CA TRP A 292 12.79 -4.09 8.36
C TRP A 292 11.61 -4.27 9.33
N SER A 293 10.60 -5.07 8.97
CA SER A 293 9.49 -5.41 9.85
C SER A 293 9.75 -6.60 10.79
N ALA A 294 10.67 -7.50 10.42
CA ALA A 294 10.78 -8.82 11.03
C ALA A 294 10.98 -8.80 12.55
N PRO A 295 11.94 -8.05 13.14
CA PRO A 295 12.10 -8.02 14.60
C PRO A 295 10.84 -7.65 15.36
N GLY A 296 10.16 -6.57 14.96
CA GLY A 296 8.91 -6.14 15.60
C GLY A 296 7.79 -7.16 15.45
N VAL A 297 7.67 -7.79 14.29
CA VAL A 297 6.68 -8.85 14.04
C VAL A 297 6.96 -10.07 14.90
N ILE A 298 8.21 -10.50 15.03
CA ILE A 298 8.62 -11.64 15.89
C ILE A 298 8.24 -11.35 17.34
N VAL A 299 8.59 -10.17 17.86
CA VAL A 299 8.20 -9.75 19.22
C VAL A 299 6.69 -9.78 19.40
N SER A 300 5.93 -9.26 18.42
CA SER A 300 4.46 -9.26 18.48
C SER A 300 3.84 -10.65 18.42
N VAL A 301 4.42 -11.56 17.64
CA VAL A 301 4.03 -12.96 17.57
C VAL A 301 4.25 -13.64 18.92
N LEU A 302 5.43 -13.45 19.53
CA LEU A 302 5.74 -13.98 20.86
C LEU A 302 4.76 -13.45 21.91
N LEU A 303 4.52 -12.13 21.95
CA LEU A 303 3.59 -11.52 22.92
C LEU A 303 2.14 -12.01 22.78
N LEU A 304 1.69 -12.29 21.55
CA LEU A 304 0.32 -12.71 21.27
C LEU A 304 0.14 -14.22 21.12
N PHE A 305 1.21 -15.00 21.28
CA PHE A 305 1.16 -16.44 21.10
C PHE A 305 0.24 -17.09 22.14
N PRO A 306 -0.63 -18.05 21.76
CA PRO A 306 -1.62 -18.64 22.65
C PRO A 306 -1.03 -19.71 23.60
N TYR A 307 -0.02 -19.34 24.39
CA TYR A 307 0.76 -20.27 25.23
C TYR A 307 -0.11 -21.22 26.08
N ARG A 308 -1.20 -20.71 26.68
CA ARG A 308 -2.05 -21.49 27.60
C ARG A 308 -3.25 -22.17 26.95
N ARG A 309 -3.70 -21.71 25.77
CA ARG A 309 -5.02 -22.07 25.21
C ARG A 309 -4.91 -22.70 23.82
N GLY A 310 -4.00 -23.64 23.62
CA GLY A 310 -3.84 -24.35 22.35
C GLY A 310 -2.58 -23.94 21.59
N PRO A 311 -1.38 -24.09 22.18
CA PRO A 311 -0.11 -23.73 21.56
C PRO A 311 0.12 -24.46 20.23
N LEU A 312 -0.30 -25.73 20.12
CA LEU A 312 -0.19 -26.51 18.87
C LEU A 312 -0.96 -25.88 17.70
N ARG A 313 -2.09 -25.22 17.95
CA ARG A 313 -2.86 -24.53 16.90
C ARG A 313 -2.16 -23.23 16.48
N GLY A 314 -1.53 -22.55 17.42
CA GLY A 314 -0.64 -21.42 17.14
C GLY A 314 0.56 -21.85 16.28
N LEU A 315 1.24 -22.94 16.66
CA LEU A 315 2.34 -23.53 15.87
C LEU A 315 1.87 -23.99 14.50
N ALA A 316 0.70 -24.63 14.39
CA ALA A 316 0.16 -25.03 13.09
C ALA A 316 -0.08 -23.82 12.17
N LEU A 317 -0.61 -22.71 12.70
CA LEU A 317 -0.78 -21.46 11.95
C LEU A 317 0.58 -20.90 11.49
N LEU A 318 1.55 -20.77 12.39
CA LEU A 318 2.87 -20.21 12.07
C LEU A 318 3.67 -21.11 11.12
N GLY A 319 3.66 -22.42 11.36
CA GLY A 319 4.29 -23.43 10.51
C GLY A 319 3.63 -23.48 9.12
N GLY A 320 2.31 -23.35 9.05
CA GLY A 320 1.60 -23.16 7.78
C GLY A 320 2.05 -21.89 7.05
N ALA A 321 2.16 -20.77 7.75
CA ALA A 321 2.63 -19.51 7.16
C ALA A 321 4.08 -19.61 6.66
N LEU A 322 4.97 -20.23 7.43
CA LEU A 322 6.35 -20.50 7.00
C LEU A 322 6.38 -21.43 5.78
N GLY A 323 5.62 -22.53 5.80
CA GLY A 323 5.55 -23.48 4.68
C GLY A 323 5.02 -22.84 3.40
N GLY A 324 3.94 -22.06 3.49
CA GLY A 324 3.39 -21.32 2.35
C GLY A 324 4.36 -20.25 1.81
N PHE A 325 5.08 -19.56 2.70
CA PHE A 325 6.12 -18.60 2.31
C PHE A 325 7.26 -19.29 1.57
N LEU A 326 7.82 -20.36 2.14
CA LEU A 326 8.94 -21.10 1.55
C LEU A 326 8.57 -21.76 0.22
N LEU A 327 7.31 -22.19 0.05
CA LEU A 327 6.83 -22.75 -1.22
C LEU A 327 6.96 -21.76 -2.38
N VAL A 328 6.77 -20.47 -2.13
CA VAL A 328 6.78 -19.42 -3.17
C VAL A 328 8.14 -18.71 -3.22
N ALA A 329 8.69 -18.35 -2.06
CA ALA A 329 9.86 -17.50 -1.94
C ALA A 329 11.13 -18.23 -1.50
N GLY A 330 11.08 -19.53 -1.18
CA GLY A 330 12.20 -20.27 -0.60
C GLY A 330 13.44 -20.30 -1.50
N VAL A 331 13.25 -20.48 -2.81
CA VAL A 331 14.36 -20.47 -3.79
C VAL A 331 15.04 -19.10 -3.80
N TYR A 332 14.25 -18.03 -3.88
CA TYR A 332 14.79 -16.67 -3.88
C TYR A 332 15.40 -16.28 -2.52
N LEU A 333 14.82 -16.73 -1.41
CA LEU A 333 15.41 -16.54 -0.07
C LEU A 333 16.81 -17.17 0.00
N LYS A 334 17.01 -18.35 -0.58
CA LYS A 334 18.33 -19.00 -0.65
C LYS A 334 19.33 -18.14 -1.43
N VAL A 335 18.93 -17.57 -2.56
CA VAL A 335 19.76 -16.64 -3.34
C VAL A 335 20.13 -15.42 -2.51
N LEU A 336 19.16 -14.80 -1.84
CA LEU A 336 19.38 -13.61 -1.02
C LEU A 336 20.32 -13.88 0.17
N LEU A 337 20.18 -15.04 0.83
CA LEU A 337 21.06 -15.46 1.92
C LEU A 337 22.49 -15.76 1.46
N GLY A 338 22.68 -16.14 0.19
CA GLY A 338 24.00 -16.30 -0.42
C GLY A 338 24.66 -15.00 -0.87
N ALA A 339 23.87 -13.91 -0.99
CA ALA A 339 24.33 -12.62 -1.50
C ALA A 339 24.75 -11.62 -0.40
N THR A 340 24.98 -12.09 0.83
CA THR A 340 25.25 -11.26 2.02
C THR A 340 26.53 -10.42 1.95
N ALA A 341 27.45 -10.72 1.03
CA ALA A 341 28.67 -9.94 0.79
C ALA A 341 28.46 -8.75 -0.16
N THR A 342 27.26 -8.60 -0.74
CA THR A 342 26.99 -7.54 -1.73
C THR A 342 26.75 -6.21 -1.04
N LYS A 343 27.57 -5.20 -1.37
CA LYS A 343 27.45 -3.85 -0.83
C LYS A 343 26.61 -2.95 -1.73
N ASP A 344 25.75 -2.14 -1.12
CA ASP A 344 25.03 -1.06 -1.81
C ASP A 344 25.81 0.25 -1.66
N LEU A 345 26.53 0.60 -2.73
CA LEU A 345 27.46 1.73 -2.78
C LEU A 345 26.81 3.02 -3.29
N TRP A 346 25.50 3.06 -3.53
CA TRP A 346 24.87 4.26 -4.08
C TRP A 346 24.69 5.35 -3.01
N CYS A 347 25.43 6.45 -3.13
CA CYS A 347 25.26 7.67 -2.33
C CYS A 347 24.09 8.51 -2.86
N SER A 348 22.96 8.52 -2.14
CA SER A 348 21.85 9.44 -2.42
C SER A 348 21.89 10.66 -1.50
N GLY A 349 21.22 11.76 -1.86
CA GLY A 349 21.05 12.92 -0.97
C GLY A 349 20.48 12.54 0.40
N LEU A 350 19.59 11.54 0.45
CA LEU A 350 19.00 11.03 1.68
C LEU A 350 20.02 10.37 2.63
N THR A 351 21.08 9.79 2.10
CA THR A 351 22.12 9.17 2.92
C THR A 351 22.87 10.20 3.76
N MET A 352 22.96 11.43 3.28
CA MET A 352 23.64 12.53 3.97
C MET A 352 22.75 13.21 5.03
N THR A 353 21.50 12.75 5.21
CA THR A 353 20.55 13.34 6.17
C THR A 353 20.55 12.62 7.51
N ASP A 354 20.12 13.33 8.56
CA ASP A 354 20.10 12.79 9.93
C ASP A 354 19.10 11.61 10.04
N PRO A 355 19.52 10.45 10.59
CA PRO A 355 18.65 9.29 10.72
C PRO A 355 17.51 9.48 11.72
N GLY A 356 17.55 10.48 12.60
CA GLY A 356 16.47 10.86 13.50
C GLY A 356 15.30 11.57 12.82
N TYR A 357 15.46 12.06 11.59
CA TYR A 357 14.40 12.77 10.90
C TYR A 357 13.27 11.85 10.42
N LEU A 358 12.04 12.19 10.83
CA LEU A 358 10.81 11.46 10.52
C LEU A 358 9.85 12.25 9.60
N GLY A 359 10.18 13.51 9.29
CA GLY A 359 9.34 14.40 8.48
C GLY A 359 9.24 13.99 7.01
N SER A 360 8.38 14.68 6.26
CA SER A 360 8.26 14.48 4.81
C SER A 360 9.65 14.54 4.17
N THR A 361 9.92 13.65 3.23
CA THR A 361 11.25 13.44 2.64
C THR A 361 12.04 14.74 2.50
N PRO A 362 13.30 14.82 2.97
CA PRO A 362 14.13 16.02 2.90
C PRO A 362 14.50 16.44 1.47
N LEU A 363 13.95 15.73 0.49
CA LEU A 363 13.97 16.13 -0.90
C LEU A 363 13.03 17.31 -1.06
N THR A 364 13.60 18.42 -1.48
CA THR A 364 12.85 19.52 -2.06
C THR A 364 12.06 19.00 -3.26
N ASN A 365 11.31 19.88 -3.92
CA ASN A 365 10.82 19.62 -5.28
C ASN A 365 11.95 19.21 -6.26
N ARG A 366 13.24 19.32 -5.89
CA ARG A 366 14.39 18.91 -6.67
C ARG A 366 14.65 17.39 -6.65
N SER A 367 15.38 16.94 -7.64
CA SER A 367 15.68 15.55 -7.97
C SER A 367 16.43 14.89 -6.83
N TRP A 368 16.27 13.57 -6.71
CA TRP A 368 16.77 12.67 -5.67
C TRP A 368 18.26 12.83 -5.29
N ASP A 369 19.04 13.52 -6.11
CA ASP A 369 20.49 13.66 -6.00
C ASP A 369 20.94 14.95 -5.30
N GLU A 370 20.04 15.92 -5.06
CA GLU A 370 20.35 17.11 -4.28
C GLU A 370 19.59 17.10 -2.95
N PRO A 371 20.28 16.93 -1.80
CA PRO A 371 19.64 17.28 -0.54
C PRO A 371 19.25 18.76 -0.62
N GLY A 372 18.00 19.09 -0.28
CA GLY A 372 17.62 20.48 -0.07
C GLY A 372 18.45 21.12 1.05
N GLU A 373 18.13 22.37 1.42
CA GLU A 373 18.64 22.94 2.66
C GLU A 373 18.33 21.96 3.81
N TRP A 374 19.40 21.36 4.36
CA TRP A 374 19.32 20.35 5.41
C TRP A 374 20.20 20.79 6.58
N PRO A 375 19.65 20.89 7.81
CA PRO A 375 18.23 20.78 8.13
C PRO A 375 17.44 21.94 7.51
N GLY A 376 16.23 21.67 7.02
CA GLY A 376 15.35 22.75 6.57
C GLY A 376 15.02 23.67 7.73
N LEU A 377 15.21 24.98 7.56
CA LEU A 377 14.77 25.97 8.53
C LEU A 377 13.23 26.01 8.52
N GLY A 378 12.59 25.35 9.49
CA GLY A 378 11.13 25.19 9.57
C GLY A 378 10.63 24.72 10.93
N ASP A 379 9.33 24.91 11.16
CA ASP A 379 8.66 24.99 12.47
C ASP A 379 9.03 23.90 13.48
N PHE A 380 9.25 24.32 14.74
CA PHE A 380 9.59 23.50 15.90
C PHE A 380 10.91 22.69 15.78
N SER A 381 12.03 23.39 15.55
CA SER A 381 13.38 22.79 15.47
C SER A 381 13.50 21.69 14.40
N GLY A 382 12.89 21.89 13.23
CA GLY A 382 12.92 20.93 12.12
C GLY A 382 11.85 19.82 12.20
N LEU A 383 10.87 19.93 13.08
CA LEU A 383 9.73 19.00 13.17
C LEU A 383 8.51 19.53 12.40
N PRO A 384 8.28 19.12 11.15
CA PRO A 384 7.12 19.61 10.40
C PRO A 384 5.81 19.22 11.10
N ILE A 385 4.75 20.01 10.90
CA ILE A 385 3.44 19.76 11.51
C ILE A 385 2.91 18.33 11.27
N TYR A 386 3.24 17.75 10.11
CA TYR A 386 2.99 16.35 9.81
C TYR A 386 3.59 15.42 10.89
N THR A 387 4.86 15.61 11.26
CA THR A 387 5.53 14.80 12.29
C THR A 387 4.85 14.94 13.64
N VAL A 388 4.50 16.16 14.04
CA VAL A 388 3.78 16.41 15.29
C VAL A 388 2.45 15.65 15.32
N VAL A 389 1.66 15.76 14.24
CA VAL A 389 0.37 15.08 14.11
C VAL A 389 0.53 13.56 14.21
N VAL A 390 1.54 12.97 13.54
CA VAL A 390 1.71 11.51 13.59
C VAL A 390 2.27 10.99 14.90
N LEU A 391 3.06 11.79 15.63
CA LEU A 391 3.51 11.43 16.99
C LEU A 391 2.37 11.48 18.00
N VAL A 392 1.50 12.49 17.92
CA VAL A 392 0.26 12.53 18.71
C VAL A 392 -0.64 11.33 18.36
N GLY A 393 -0.79 11.04 17.07
CA GLY A 393 -1.51 9.88 16.56
C GLY A 393 -0.97 8.55 17.12
N LEU A 394 0.34 8.37 17.11
CA LEU A 394 1.02 7.22 17.72
C LEU A 394 0.66 7.09 19.21
N GLY A 395 0.78 8.16 19.99
CA GLY A 395 0.45 8.16 21.42
C GLY A 395 -1.00 7.75 21.69
N VAL A 396 -1.95 8.34 20.96
CA VAL A 396 -3.38 8.02 21.10
C VAL A 396 -3.69 6.59 20.63
N ALA A 397 -3.08 6.12 19.54
CA ALA A 397 -3.25 4.75 19.06
C ALA A 397 -2.79 3.72 20.09
N VAL A 398 -1.63 3.95 20.72
CA VAL A 398 -1.12 3.10 21.81
C VAL A 398 -2.07 3.14 23.00
N ALA A 399 -2.45 4.33 23.47
CA ALA A 399 -3.32 4.49 24.63
C ALA A 399 -4.69 3.80 24.47
N LEU A 400 -5.31 3.91 23.30
CA LEU A 400 -6.65 3.37 23.05
C LEU A 400 -6.65 1.94 22.49
N GLY A 401 -5.50 1.47 21.99
CA GLY A 401 -5.47 0.41 20.99
C GLY A 401 -4.34 -0.60 21.12
N LEU A 402 -3.41 -0.48 22.06
CA LEU A 402 -2.25 -1.40 22.18
C LEU A 402 -2.65 -2.89 22.23
N ARG A 403 -3.80 -3.20 22.82
CA ARG A 403 -4.34 -4.58 22.89
C ARG A 403 -5.02 -5.05 21.59
N LYS A 404 -5.11 -4.22 20.55
CA LYS A 404 -5.74 -4.57 19.27
C LYS A 404 -4.65 -4.89 18.25
N ALA A 405 -4.75 -6.07 17.63
CA ALA A 405 -3.77 -6.52 16.62
C ALA A 405 -3.65 -5.55 15.42
N VAL A 406 -4.73 -4.85 15.07
CA VAL A 406 -4.74 -3.82 14.01
C VAL A 406 -3.89 -2.59 14.34
N VAL A 407 -3.60 -2.32 15.61
CA VAL A 407 -2.68 -1.27 16.06
C VAL A 407 -1.29 -1.85 16.30
N LEU A 408 -1.21 -3.04 16.93
CA LEU A 408 0.06 -3.66 17.24
C LEU A 408 0.89 -3.96 15.98
N ALA A 409 0.28 -4.37 14.88
CA ALA A 409 0.98 -4.65 13.64
C ALA A 409 1.73 -3.43 13.05
N PRO A 410 1.06 -2.30 12.73
CA PRO A 410 1.79 -1.11 12.27
C PRO A 410 2.75 -0.57 13.32
N LEU A 411 2.42 -0.65 14.62
CA LEU A 411 3.34 -0.26 15.71
C LEU A 411 4.62 -1.10 15.72
N ALA A 412 4.50 -2.40 15.51
CA ALA A 412 5.63 -3.33 15.46
C ALA A 412 6.50 -3.09 14.23
N CYS A 413 5.89 -2.92 13.06
CA CYS A 413 6.60 -2.56 11.83
C CYS A 413 7.30 -1.20 11.98
N PHE A 414 6.65 -0.21 12.60
CA PHE A 414 7.24 1.10 12.92
C PHE A 414 8.46 0.94 13.84
N ALA A 415 8.27 0.37 15.02
CA ALA A 415 9.32 0.27 16.04
C ALA A 415 10.54 -0.50 15.53
N SER A 416 10.30 -1.57 14.76
CA SER A 416 11.34 -2.36 14.10
C SER A 416 12.12 -1.54 13.08
N ALA A 417 11.45 -0.86 12.14
CA ALA A 417 12.11 -0.04 11.13
C ALA A 417 12.84 1.15 11.76
N TRP A 418 12.25 1.78 12.76
CA TRP A 418 12.83 2.89 13.51
C TRP A 418 14.10 2.46 14.25
N PHE A 419 14.08 1.33 14.95
CA PHE A 419 15.25 0.83 15.67
C PHE A 419 16.37 0.37 14.72
N ILE A 420 16.02 -0.43 13.70
CA ILE A 420 16.98 -0.89 12.68
C ILE A 420 17.61 0.29 11.96
N ARG A 421 16.86 1.37 11.68
CA ARG A 421 17.38 2.57 11.01
C ARG A 421 18.61 3.13 11.71
N TYR A 422 18.58 3.28 13.04
CA TYR A 422 19.73 3.80 13.78
C TYR A 422 20.89 2.81 13.80
N TRP A 423 20.60 1.51 13.92
CA TRP A 423 21.65 0.50 13.85
C TRP A 423 22.37 0.55 12.49
N ILE A 424 21.64 0.58 11.39
CA ILE A 424 22.21 0.67 10.04
C ILE A 424 22.98 1.99 9.88
N ALA A 425 22.38 3.12 10.22
CA ALA A 425 23.02 4.42 10.08
C ALA A 425 24.31 4.53 10.90
N GLY A 426 24.34 3.98 12.11
CA GLY A 426 25.52 3.94 12.97
C GLY A 426 26.65 3.03 12.49
N HIS A 427 26.39 2.10 11.56
CA HIS A 427 27.40 1.19 10.99
C HIS A 427 27.72 1.49 9.52
N MET A 428 27.05 2.48 8.92
CA MET A 428 27.10 2.76 7.48
C MET A 428 28.51 3.04 6.97
N GLU A 429 29.27 3.87 7.69
CA GLU A 429 30.65 4.20 7.35
C GLU A 429 31.57 2.98 7.55
N ALA A 430 31.47 2.29 8.68
CA ALA A 430 32.29 1.11 8.98
C ALA A 430 32.06 -0.04 7.97
N ASN A 431 30.80 -0.29 7.60
CA ASN A 431 30.42 -1.39 6.71
C ASN A 431 30.53 -1.02 5.23
N GLN A 432 30.59 0.28 4.91
CA GLN A 432 30.50 0.80 3.55
C GLN A 432 29.15 0.44 2.90
N GLU A 433 28.05 0.62 3.66
CA GLU A 433 26.67 0.27 3.27
C GLU A 433 25.74 1.49 3.36
N VAL A 434 25.76 2.29 2.31
CA VAL A 434 25.36 3.71 2.33
C VAL A 434 23.85 3.93 2.22
N GLN A 435 23.11 2.98 1.66
CA GLN A 435 21.74 3.27 1.23
C GLN A 435 20.63 2.51 1.98
N LEU A 436 20.96 1.75 3.03
CA LEU A 436 19.96 0.90 3.67
C LEU A 436 19.05 1.67 4.64
N PHE A 437 19.59 2.61 5.42
CA PHE A 437 18.77 3.35 6.39
C PHE A 437 17.75 4.30 5.74
N PRO A 438 18.03 5.02 4.63
CA PRO A 438 17.05 5.90 4.00
C PRO A 438 15.81 5.15 3.55
N ARG A 439 15.94 3.89 3.15
CA ARG A 439 14.80 3.07 2.71
C ARG A 439 13.81 2.79 3.84
N THR A 440 14.23 2.85 5.10
CA THR A 440 13.34 2.65 6.27
C THR A 440 12.32 3.80 6.45
N ILE A 441 12.57 5.00 5.90
CA ILE A 441 11.69 6.17 6.09
C ILE A 441 10.28 5.92 5.59
N LEU A 442 10.13 5.25 4.44
CA LEU A 442 8.82 4.98 3.84
C LEU A 442 7.98 4.10 4.76
N GLN A 443 8.59 3.04 5.34
CA GLN A 443 7.93 2.17 6.30
C GLN A 443 7.51 2.93 7.56
N ILE A 444 8.39 3.76 8.11
CA ILE A 444 8.10 4.58 9.29
C ILE A 444 6.92 5.51 9.00
N GLN A 445 6.92 6.21 7.86
CA GLN A 445 5.86 7.15 7.50
C GLN A 445 4.51 6.44 7.24
N VAL A 446 4.49 5.33 6.48
CA VAL A 446 3.26 4.55 6.25
C VAL A 446 2.67 4.08 7.58
N THR A 447 3.50 3.52 8.45
CA THR A 447 3.04 2.94 9.71
C THR A 447 2.57 3.99 10.69
N LEU A 448 3.27 5.13 10.81
CA LEU A 448 2.85 6.27 11.60
C LEU A 448 1.53 6.86 11.11
N THR A 449 1.36 7.05 9.80
CA THR A 449 0.09 7.54 9.24
C THR A 449 -1.05 6.55 9.46
N ALA A 450 -0.81 5.24 9.29
CA ALA A 450 -1.80 4.21 9.59
C ALA A 450 -2.20 4.24 11.08
N LEU A 451 -1.24 4.41 12.00
CA LEU A 451 -1.49 4.53 13.43
C LEU A 451 -2.30 5.78 13.76
N THR A 452 -1.99 6.93 13.16
CA THR A 452 -2.76 8.17 13.34
C THR A 452 -4.20 8.01 12.89
N VAL A 453 -4.44 7.41 11.73
CA VAL A 453 -5.82 7.18 11.25
C VAL A 453 -6.55 6.19 12.15
N LEU A 454 -5.87 5.13 12.60
CA LEU A 454 -6.42 4.21 13.60
C LEU A 454 -6.73 4.92 14.92
N ALA A 455 -5.90 5.86 15.36
CA ALA A 455 -6.15 6.68 16.54
C ALA A 455 -7.45 7.47 16.40
N CYS A 456 -7.65 8.14 15.26
CA CYS A 456 -8.91 8.85 14.96
C CYS A 456 -10.11 7.90 14.97
N VAL A 457 -10.00 6.72 14.35
CA VAL A 457 -11.07 5.71 14.33
C VAL A 457 -11.41 5.25 15.75
N LEU A 458 -10.40 4.95 16.56
CA LEU A 458 -10.58 4.49 17.94
C LEU A 458 -11.15 5.58 18.85
N ALA A 459 -10.68 6.82 18.71
CA ALA A 459 -11.20 7.97 19.41
C ALA A 459 -12.67 8.22 19.03
N ALA A 460 -13.01 8.20 17.75
CA ALA A 460 -14.38 8.33 17.27
C ALA A 460 -15.30 7.22 17.82
N GLU A 461 -14.85 5.96 17.84
CA GLU A 461 -15.58 4.86 18.47
C GLU A 461 -15.81 5.09 19.97
N ARG A 462 -14.81 5.63 20.68
CA ARG A 462 -14.90 5.91 22.11
C ARG A 462 -15.88 7.05 22.40
N VAL A 463 -15.80 8.14 21.65
CA VAL A 463 -16.71 9.28 21.72
C VAL A 463 -18.14 8.86 21.39
N ALA A 464 -18.34 8.10 20.30
CA ALA A 464 -19.66 7.62 19.92
C ALA A 464 -20.32 6.77 21.03
N LYS A 465 -19.55 5.93 21.73
CA LYS A 465 -20.03 5.16 22.89
C LYS A 465 -20.36 6.04 24.08
N ALA A 466 -19.54 7.05 24.37
CA ALA A 466 -19.78 7.99 25.46
C ALA A 466 -21.05 8.81 25.20
N VAL A 467 -21.21 9.34 23.99
CA VAL A 467 -22.42 10.07 23.55
C VAL A 467 -23.64 9.16 23.62
N ALA A 468 -23.55 7.90 23.19
CA ALA A 468 -24.66 6.95 23.28
C ALA A 468 -25.00 6.55 24.73
N ALA A 469 -24.03 6.57 25.66
CA ALA A 469 -24.29 6.38 27.08
C ALA A 469 -24.98 7.61 27.69
N TRP A 470 -24.47 8.81 27.39
CA TRP A 470 -25.05 10.08 27.84
C TRP A 470 -26.49 10.30 27.33
N ARG A 471 -26.77 9.95 26.07
CA ARG A 471 -28.13 10.00 25.52
C ARG A 471 -29.09 9.02 26.19
N ARG A 472 -28.59 7.86 26.65
CA ARG A 472 -29.42 6.91 27.42
C ARG A 472 -29.74 7.42 28.82
N SER A 473 -28.89 8.26 29.41
CA SER A 473 -29.16 8.90 30.70
C SER A 473 -30.01 10.17 30.60
N SER A 474 -30.16 10.77 29.41
CA SER A 474 -30.89 12.04 29.21
C SER A 474 -31.74 11.98 27.93
N PRO A 475 -32.90 11.29 27.96
CA PRO A 475 -33.75 11.09 26.79
C PRO A 475 -34.32 12.39 26.20
N GLU A 476 -34.65 13.38 27.02
CA GLU A 476 -35.17 14.70 26.57
C GLU A 476 -34.18 15.45 25.67
N VAL A 477 -32.89 15.42 26.03
CA VAL A 477 -31.80 16.05 25.25
C VAL A 477 -31.50 15.24 23.97
N ALA A 478 -31.70 13.92 24.01
CA ALA A 478 -31.49 13.04 22.86
C ALA A 478 -32.56 13.25 21.77
N GLU A 479 -33.79 13.60 22.16
CA GLU A 479 -34.88 13.94 21.25
C GLU A 479 -34.65 15.31 20.59
N ALA A 480 -34.23 16.32 21.37
CA ALA A 480 -33.92 17.67 20.87
C ALA A 480 -32.74 17.71 19.89
N LEU A 481 -31.71 16.87 20.07
CA LEU A 481 -30.49 16.87 19.23
C LEU A 481 -30.61 16.04 17.94
N GLY A 482 -31.73 15.35 17.71
CA GLY A 482 -31.90 14.46 16.56
C GLY A 482 -30.84 13.35 16.45
N ALA A 483 -30.88 12.59 15.34
CA ALA A 483 -29.94 11.48 15.08
C ALA A 483 -28.79 11.91 14.14
N PRO A 484 -27.64 12.42 14.66
CA PRO A 484 -26.51 12.92 13.85
C PRO A 484 -25.79 11.82 13.04
N GLN A 485 -26.05 10.54 13.33
CA GLN A 485 -25.34 9.42 12.71
C GLN A 485 -25.83 9.07 11.29
N ARG A 486 -26.89 9.73 10.78
CA ARG A 486 -27.47 9.36 9.49
C ARG A 486 -26.49 9.58 8.33
N PHE A 487 -25.69 10.65 8.34
CA PHE A 487 -24.85 11.03 7.18
C PHE A 487 -23.34 10.88 7.39
N THR A 488 -22.89 10.25 8.47
CA THR A 488 -21.44 10.07 8.75
C THR A 488 -20.71 9.37 7.61
N ALA A 489 -21.33 8.37 6.98
CA ALA A 489 -20.75 7.67 5.85
C ALA A 489 -20.53 8.58 4.63
N ALA A 490 -21.49 9.44 4.31
CA ALA A 490 -21.38 10.40 3.21
C ALA A 490 -20.27 11.43 3.50
N GLY A 491 -20.21 11.96 4.72
CA GLY A 491 -19.17 12.91 5.13
C GLY A 491 -17.75 12.32 5.05
N VAL A 492 -17.55 11.08 5.53
CA VAL A 492 -16.24 10.40 5.43
C VAL A 492 -15.87 10.11 3.98
N LEU A 493 -16.82 9.65 3.16
CA LEU A 493 -16.56 9.40 1.73
C LEU A 493 -16.22 10.69 0.99
N LEU A 494 -16.92 11.79 1.25
CA LEU A 494 -16.61 13.10 0.67
C LEU A 494 -15.19 13.54 1.04
N ALA A 495 -14.86 13.52 2.34
CA ALA A 495 -13.52 13.86 2.81
C ALA A 495 -12.45 12.98 2.15
N MET A 496 -12.74 11.69 1.94
CA MET A 496 -11.77 10.76 1.37
C MET A 496 -11.57 10.90 -0.13
N VAL A 497 -12.64 11.20 -0.88
CA VAL A 497 -12.51 11.52 -2.31
C VAL A 497 -11.77 12.85 -2.48
N LEU A 498 -12.08 13.88 -1.69
CA LEU A 498 -11.39 15.16 -1.76
C LEU A 498 -9.91 15.01 -1.42
N ALA A 499 -9.57 14.28 -0.36
CA ALA A 499 -8.17 13.97 -0.03
C ALA A 499 -7.49 13.21 -1.18
N GLY A 500 -8.14 12.20 -1.75
CA GLY A 500 -7.64 11.45 -2.90
C GLY A 500 -7.38 12.32 -4.12
N GLY A 501 -8.32 13.21 -4.46
CA GLY A 501 -8.17 14.15 -5.58
C GLY A 501 -7.07 15.16 -5.35
N THR A 502 -7.03 15.82 -4.19
CA THR A 502 -6.02 16.86 -3.90
C THR A 502 -4.62 16.26 -3.83
N ILE A 503 -4.42 15.16 -3.09
CA ILE A 503 -3.13 14.48 -3.00
C ILE A 503 -2.75 13.91 -4.36
N GLY A 504 -3.69 13.28 -5.07
CA GLY A 504 -3.49 12.74 -6.41
C GLY A 504 -3.03 13.80 -7.41
N SER A 505 -3.65 14.98 -7.38
CA SER A 505 -3.29 16.12 -8.23
C SER A 505 -1.93 16.69 -7.88
N PHE A 506 -1.61 16.82 -6.59
CA PHE A 506 -0.29 17.27 -6.15
C PHE A 506 0.80 16.33 -6.66
N PHE A 507 0.69 15.03 -6.39
CA PHE A 507 1.68 14.05 -6.82
C PHE A 507 1.77 13.97 -8.34
N THR A 508 0.65 13.94 -9.06
CA THR A 508 0.68 13.92 -10.53
C THR A 508 1.44 15.12 -11.07
N ASN A 509 1.19 16.32 -10.54
CA ASN A 509 1.87 17.54 -10.97
C ASN A 509 3.41 17.45 -10.82
N GLN A 510 3.92 16.80 -9.77
CA GLN A 510 5.35 16.62 -9.56
C GLN A 510 6.02 15.76 -10.65
N TYR A 511 5.26 14.90 -11.31
CA TYR A 511 5.77 13.98 -12.34
C TYR A 511 5.33 14.35 -13.77
N LEU A 512 4.69 15.51 -13.97
CA LEU A 512 4.45 16.03 -15.31
C LEU A 512 5.77 16.47 -15.94
N PRO A 513 5.98 16.30 -17.26
CA PRO A 513 7.23 16.64 -17.93
C PRO A 513 7.75 18.04 -17.59
N THR A 514 8.96 18.12 -17.06
CA THR A 514 9.69 19.38 -16.82
C THR A 514 11.13 19.24 -17.32
N PRO A 515 11.73 20.29 -17.91
CA PRO A 515 13.13 20.27 -18.31
C PRO A 515 14.06 19.82 -17.16
N PRO A 516 15.12 19.05 -17.45
CA PRO A 516 16.08 18.60 -16.42
C PRO A 516 16.78 19.76 -15.69
N ALA A 517 16.87 20.94 -16.32
CA ALA A 517 17.46 22.14 -15.72
C ALA A 517 16.71 22.63 -14.47
N ASP A 518 15.40 22.36 -14.38
CA ASP A 518 14.59 22.70 -13.20
C ASP A 518 14.84 21.73 -12.04
N GLN A 519 15.57 20.64 -12.32
CA GLN A 519 15.88 19.56 -11.39
C GLN A 519 14.64 18.94 -10.76
N LEU A 520 13.44 19.00 -11.35
CA LEU A 520 12.23 18.44 -10.71
C LEU A 520 12.05 16.95 -11.02
N ALA A 521 11.19 16.26 -10.24
CA ALA A 521 10.78 14.87 -10.53
C ALA A 521 10.11 14.69 -11.91
N GLY A 522 9.60 15.78 -12.50
CA GLY A 522 9.07 15.83 -13.85
C GLY A 522 10.10 15.54 -14.94
N SER A 523 11.40 15.65 -14.64
CA SER A 523 12.49 15.25 -15.54
C SER A 523 12.41 13.79 -15.97
N LEU A 524 11.83 12.91 -15.14
CA LEU A 524 11.61 11.50 -15.47
C LEU A 524 10.62 11.35 -16.64
N ALA A 525 9.50 12.05 -16.60
CA ALA A 525 8.54 12.05 -17.70
C ALA A 525 9.13 12.76 -18.92
N TRP A 526 9.86 13.86 -18.72
CA TRP A 526 10.56 14.58 -19.78
C TRP A 526 11.52 13.67 -20.57
N ASN A 527 12.40 12.92 -19.89
CA ASN A 527 13.34 11.99 -20.49
C ASN A 527 12.64 11.00 -21.42
N SER A 528 11.44 10.56 -21.04
CA SER A 528 10.62 9.62 -21.80
C SER A 528 10.14 10.20 -23.14
N HIS A 529 9.98 11.53 -23.25
CA HIS A 529 9.63 12.21 -24.50
C HIS A 529 10.84 12.48 -25.40
N GLN A 530 12.07 12.36 -24.89
CA GLN A 530 13.28 12.63 -25.67
C GLN A 530 13.87 11.36 -26.31
N ILE A 531 13.21 10.22 -26.20
CA ILE A 531 13.63 8.95 -26.78
C ILE A 531 12.78 8.63 -28.01
N ARG A 532 13.44 8.33 -29.13
CA ARG A 532 12.83 7.94 -30.40
C ARG A 532 11.94 6.71 -30.23
N LYS A 533 10.78 6.71 -30.88
CA LYS A 533 9.86 5.56 -30.91
C LYS A 533 10.42 4.44 -31.81
N PRO A 534 9.91 3.20 -31.73
CA PRO A 534 10.33 2.11 -32.63
C PRO A 534 10.13 2.40 -34.11
N ASP A 535 9.16 3.25 -34.46
CA ASP A 535 8.89 3.68 -35.83
C ASP A 535 9.93 4.69 -36.37
N GLY A 536 10.97 5.01 -35.58
CA GLY A 536 12.02 5.95 -35.95
C GLY A 536 11.62 7.42 -35.78
N GLN A 537 10.39 7.73 -35.41
CA GLN A 537 9.93 9.10 -35.21
C GLN A 537 10.13 9.55 -33.76
N CYS A 538 10.34 10.84 -33.56
CA CYS A 538 10.33 11.41 -32.22
C CYS A 538 8.91 11.41 -31.63
N PRO A 539 8.76 11.25 -30.30
CA PRO A 539 7.48 11.46 -29.63
C PRO A 539 6.88 12.83 -29.96
N LYS A 540 5.54 12.91 -29.99
CA LYS A 540 4.80 14.14 -30.35
C LYS A 540 5.24 15.37 -29.54
N TYR A 541 5.61 15.15 -28.28
CA TYR A 541 5.99 16.21 -27.32
C TYR A 541 7.49 16.25 -27.04
N ALA A 542 8.32 15.72 -27.95
CA ALA A 542 9.77 15.86 -27.88
C ALA A 542 10.19 17.33 -28.00
N ASN A 543 11.25 17.73 -27.30
CA ASN A 543 11.66 19.13 -27.24
C ASN A 543 12.22 19.59 -28.59
N GLY A 544 11.59 20.59 -29.21
CA GLY A 544 11.95 21.06 -30.55
C GLY A 544 11.84 19.96 -31.63
N GLY A 545 11.09 18.89 -31.38
CA GLY A 545 11.03 17.72 -32.27
C GLY A 545 12.32 16.89 -32.31
N LEU A 546 13.27 17.15 -31.40
CA LEU A 546 14.54 16.44 -31.31
C LEU A 546 14.46 15.30 -30.29
N CYS A 547 14.95 14.13 -30.68
CA CYS A 547 15.04 12.96 -29.81
C CYS A 547 16.30 12.15 -30.14
N ARG A 548 16.77 11.38 -29.16
CA ARG A 548 17.87 10.42 -29.33
C ARG A 548 17.34 9.01 -29.54
N ASP A 549 18.18 8.16 -30.13
CA ASP A 549 17.87 6.74 -30.25
C ASP A 549 17.80 6.08 -28.86
N PHE A 550 16.91 5.10 -28.73
CA PHE A 550 16.95 4.18 -27.59
C PHE A 550 18.25 3.37 -27.69
N PRO A 551 19.01 3.21 -26.59
CA PRO A 551 20.29 2.53 -26.65
C PRO A 551 20.14 1.08 -27.12
N LYS A 552 21.00 0.67 -28.05
CA LYS A 552 21.01 -0.69 -28.63
C LYS A 552 21.41 -1.75 -27.60
N THR A 553 22.24 -1.36 -26.64
CA THR A 553 22.66 -2.18 -25.49
C THR A 553 22.32 -1.42 -24.21
N ILE A 554 21.64 -2.10 -23.30
CA ILE A 554 21.40 -1.60 -21.96
C ILE A 554 22.62 -2.00 -21.13
N ASP A 555 23.67 -1.18 -21.18
CA ASP A 555 24.88 -1.43 -20.38
C ASP A 555 24.59 -1.16 -18.91
N VAL A 556 24.55 -2.23 -18.11
CA VAL A 556 24.70 -2.12 -16.67
C VAL A 556 26.18 -1.86 -16.43
N ASN A 557 26.60 -0.60 -16.51
CA ASN A 557 28.00 -0.23 -16.32
C ASN A 557 28.45 -0.73 -14.93
N GLN A 558 29.19 -1.84 -14.90
CA GLN A 558 29.71 -2.44 -13.66
C GLN A 558 30.76 -1.55 -12.98
N ASN A 559 31.27 -0.55 -13.72
CA ASN A 559 32.31 0.36 -13.25
C ASN A 559 31.88 1.28 -12.10
N ASP A 560 30.58 1.46 -11.85
CA ASP A 560 30.09 2.20 -10.67
C ASP A 560 30.36 1.46 -9.34
N PHE A 561 30.75 0.18 -9.38
CA PHE A 561 31.05 -0.64 -8.19
C PHE A 561 32.54 -0.88 -7.95
N ASN A 562 33.44 -0.33 -8.78
CA ASN A 562 34.90 -0.47 -8.58
C ASN A 562 35.47 0.53 -7.55
N GLN A 563 34.62 1.32 -6.89
CA GLN A 563 35.03 2.13 -5.74
C GLN A 563 35.10 1.24 -4.49
N THR A 564 36.31 0.95 -4.03
CA THR A 564 36.57 0.17 -2.80
C THR A 564 36.37 0.98 -1.52
N THR A 565 36.32 2.31 -1.65
CA THR A 565 36.07 3.27 -0.56
C THR A 565 35.04 4.29 -0.99
N LEU A 566 33.99 4.45 -0.18
CA LEU A 566 32.92 5.41 -0.39
C LEU A 566 33.25 6.73 0.27
N VAL A 567 33.21 7.81 -0.52
CA VAL A 567 33.17 9.19 -0.03
C VAL A 567 31.87 9.81 -0.54
N CYS A 568 30.80 9.75 0.27
CA CYS A 568 29.56 10.47 -0.01
C CYS A 568 29.73 11.93 0.40
N GLU A 569 30.21 12.76 -0.52
CA GLU A 569 30.34 14.20 -0.32
C GLU A 569 29.12 14.97 -0.80
N TYR A 570 28.76 16.02 -0.07
CA TYR A 570 27.74 16.97 -0.51
C TYR A 570 28.12 17.61 -1.86
N PRO A 571 27.14 17.89 -2.74
CA PRO A 571 27.39 18.42 -4.09
C PRO A 571 28.23 19.71 -4.12
N TRP A 572 28.10 20.59 -3.12
CA TRP A 572 28.87 21.84 -3.06
C TRP A 572 30.35 21.64 -2.72
N HIS A 573 30.73 20.55 -2.04
CA HIS A 573 32.15 20.20 -1.86
C HIS A 573 32.79 19.74 -3.17
N LYS A 574 32.04 19.03 -4.03
CA LYS A 574 32.49 18.64 -5.38
C LYS A 574 32.70 19.85 -6.30
N GLN A 575 31.82 20.85 -6.25
CA GLN A 575 31.97 22.08 -7.03
C GLN A 575 33.19 22.90 -6.58
N ASN A 576 33.44 23.00 -5.27
CA ASN A 576 34.60 23.70 -4.74
C ASN A 576 35.93 23.00 -5.10
N ALA A 577 35.95 21.66 -5.15
CA ALA A 577 37.11 20.89 -5.60
C ALA A 577 37.40 21.10 -7.11
N LEU A 578 36.37 21.09 -7.95
CA LEU A 578 36.50 21.39 -9.39
C LEU A 578 36.94 22.84 -9.64
N LEU A 579 36.39 23.80 -8.89
CA LEU A 579 36.79 25.21 -8.95
C LEU A 579 38.22 25.43 -8.44
N ALA A 580 38.68 24.65 -7.46
CA ALA A 580 40.07 24.69 -6.99
C ALA A 580 41.04 24.10 -8.02
N LEU A 581 40.65 23.00 -8.69
CA LEU A 581 41.42 22.39 -9.79
C LEU A 581 41.47 23.24 -11.06
N MET A 582 40.47 24.09 -11.29
CA MET A 582 40.47 25.05 -12.41
C MET A 582 41.25 26.34 -12.11
N LYS A 583 41.61 26.58 -10.84
CA LYS A 583 42.33 27.78 -10.38
C LYS A 583 43.81 27.54 -10.09
N GLY A 584 44.27 26.28 -10.14
CA GLY A 584 45.68 25.89 -10.12
C GLY A 584 46.11 25.43 -11.50
#